data_AF-A0A2J0YSR4-F1
#
_entry.id   AF-A0A2J0YSR4-F1
#
_cell.length_a   1.000
_cell.length_b   1.000
_cell.length_c   1.000
_cell.angle_alpha   90.00
_cell.angle_beta   90.00
_cell.angle_gamma   90.00
#
_symmetry.space_group_name_H-M   'P 1'
#
loop_
_entity.id
_entity.type
_entity.pdbx_description
1 polymer ?
#
loop_
_entity_poly.entity_id
_entity_poly.type
_entity_poly.pdbx_seq_one_letter_code
_entity_poly.pdbx_strand_id
1 'polypeptide(L)'
;AGSFGMFAIIPGAEALLSAFDWQTALQVFALACSLMVAFSVFMKTAEGHQAHSNNEDNAPTSVKDALKEAFSHKGYWLIHAGFFVCGFHVMFIATHLPSYLGDKGLAASSAAMALAYVGIFNI
;
A
#
# COMPACT_ATOMS: atom_id res chain seq x y z
N ALA A 1 -6.60 -1.49 2.38
CA ALA A 1 -6.53 -2.13 1.05
C ALA A 1 -5.95 -1.13 0.04
N GLY A 2 -4.65 -1.24 -0.26
CA GLY A 2 -3.95 -0.37 -1.23
C GLY A 2 -3.82 -0.97 -2.64
N SER A 3 -4.25 -2.22 -2.83
CA SER A 3 -4.07 -2.98 -4.09
C SER A 3 -4.75 -2.34 -5.30
N PHE A 4 -5.95 -1.76 -5.13
CA PHE A 4 -6.64 -1.08 -6.23
C PHE A 4 -5.88 0.17 -6.71
N GLY A 5 -5.25 0.90 -5.79
CA GLY A 5 -4.40 2.04 -6.13
C GLY A 5 -3.17 1.61 -6.94
N MET A 6 -2.54 0.50 -6.58
CA MET A 6 -1.38 -0.04 -7.30
C MET A 6 -1.74 -0.49 -8.72
N PHE A 7 -2.89 -1.13 -8.90
CA PHE A 7 -3.42 -1.48 -10.22
C PHE A 7 -3.74 -0.26 -11.09
N ALA A 8 -4.38 0.78 -10.53
CA ALA A 8 -4.80 1.94 -11.31
C ALA A 8 -3.64 2.91 -11.63
N ILE A 9 -2.71 3.09 -10.68
CA ILE A 9 -1.63 4.09 -10.79
C ILE A 9 -0.54 3.62 -11.75
N ILE A 10 -0.17 2.34 -11.80
CA ILE A 10 0.95 1.86 -12.64
C ILE A 10 0.66 2.05 -14.15
N PRO A 11 -0.47 1.55 -14.71
CA PRO A 11 -0.82 1.80 -16.11
C PRO A 11 -1.20 3.27 -16.37
N GLY A 12 -1.80 3.93 -15.38
CA GLY A 12 -2.14 5.35 -15.45
C GLY A 12 -0.90 6.23 -15.61
N ALA A 13 0.16 5.96 -14.85
CA ALA A 13 1.43 6.66 -14.94
C ALA A 13 2.10 6.46 -16.31
N GLU A 14 2.16 5.21 -16.80
CA GLU A 14 2.68 4.90 -18.13
C GLU A 14 1.90 5.62 -19.24
N ALA A 15 0.57 5.60 -19.19
CA ALA A 15 -0.27 6.32 -20.15
C ALA A 15 -0.01 7.84 -20.11
N LEU A 16 0.15 8.40 -18.91
CA LEU A 16 0.43 9.83 -18.73
C LEU A 16 1.81 10.22 -19.26
N LEU A 17 2.84 9.40 -19.00
CA LEU A 17 4.19 9.62 -19.52
C LEU A 17 4.27 9.42 -21.04
N SER A 18 3.42 8.57 -21.61
CA SER A 18 3.38 8.36 -23.06
C SER A 18 2.69 9.51 -23.82
N ALA A 19 1.73 10.20 -23.19
CA ALA A 19 0.96 11.28 -23.79
C ALA A 19 1.45 12.68 -23.40
N PHE A 20 2.10 12.83 -22.24
CA PHE A 20 2.57 14.09 -21.67
C PHE A 20 4.01 13.97 -21.17
N ASP A 21 4.65 15.11 -20.95
CA ASP A 21 5.98 15.17 -20.34
C ASP A 21 5.96 14.73 -18.86
N TRP A 22 7.12 14.27 -18.37
CA TRP A 22 7.31 13.80 -17.00
C TRP A 22 6.90 14.85 -15.95
N GLN A 23 7.12 16.13 -16.26
CA GLN A 23 6.81 17.23 -15.33
C GLN A 23 5.30 17.39 -15.13
N THR A 24 4.50 17.27 -16.19
CA THR A 24 3.03 17.32 -16.13
C THR A 24 2.49 16.11 -15.39
N ALA A 25 3.07 14.92 -15.60
CA ALA A 25 2.64 13.71 -14.91
C ALA A 25 2.80 13.84 -13.38
N LEU A 26 3.94 14.36 -12.92
CA LEU A 26 4.18 14.61 -11.48
C LEU A 26 3.23 15.65 -10.89
N GLN A 27 2.89 16.70 -11.65
CA GLN A 27 1.92 17.71 -11.21
C GLN A 27 0.52 17.13 -11.03
N VAL A 28 0.08 16.23 -11.94
CA VAL A 28 -1.20 15.54 -11.82
C VAL A 28 -1.24 14.66 -10.56
N PHE A 29 -0.17 13.92 -10.27
CA PHE A 29 -0.10 13.12 -9.04
C PHE A 29 -0.10 14.00 -7.78
N ALA A 30 0.65 15.11 -7.78
CA ALA A 30 0.66 16.06 -6.66
C ALA A 30 -0.72 16.66 -6.39
N LEU A 31 -1.45 17.03 -7.45
CA LEU A 31 -2.82 17.54 -7.34
C LEU A 31 -3.76 16.47 -6.77
N ALA A 32 -3.66 15.23 -7.25
CA ALA A 32 -4.46 14.11 -6.73
C ALA A 32 -4.21 13.86 -5.24
N CYS A 33 -2.95 13.86 -4.80
CA CYS A 33 -2.60 13.74 -3.38
C CYS A 33 -3.13 14.93 -2.56
N SER A 34 -3.01 16.15 -3.09
CA SER A 34 -3.53 17.35 -2.41
C SER A 34 -5.05 17.31 -2.26
N LEU A 35 -5.78 16.81 -3.27
CA LEU A 35 -7.24 16.63 -3.20
C LEU A 35 -7.62 15.56 -2.18
N MET A 36 -6.87 14.45 -2.10
CA MET A 36 -7.08 13.42 -1.07
C MET A 36 -6.93 14.01 0.34
N VAL A 37 -5.89 14.80 0.58
CA VAL A 37 -5.67 15.46 1.88
C VAL A 37 -6.76 16.49 2.16
N ALA A 38 -7.12 17.32 1.18
CA ALA A 38 -8.18 18.31 1.32
C ALA A 38 -9.53 17.67 1.67
N PHE A 39 -9.90 16.56 1.01
CA PHE A 39 -11.11 15.81 1.35
C PHE A 39 -10.99 15.09 2.70
N SER A 40 -9.80 14.61 3.08
CA SER A 40 -9.58 14.01 4.39
C SER A 40 -9.77 15.00 5.54
N VAL A 41 -9.45 16.29 5.34
CA VAL A 41 -9.70 17.34 6.33
C VAL A 41 -11.20 17.64 6.46
N PHE A 42 -11.95 17.49 5.37
CA PHE A 42 -13.41 17.66 5.38
C PHE A 42 -14.16 16.44 5.93
N MET A 43 -13.54 15.26 5.88
CA MET A 43 -14.01 14.08 6.59
C MET A 43 -13.84 14.28 8.09
N LYS A 44 -14.95 14.62 8.77
CA LYS A 44 -15.05 14.47 10.23
C LYS A 44 -14.67 13.03 10.58
N THR A 45 -13.50 12.83 11.19
CA THR A 45 -13.23 11.63 11.95
C THR A 45 -14.35 11.54 12.98
N ALA A 46 -15.20 10.51 12.90
CA ALA A 46 -16.09 10.21 14.00
C ALA A 46 -15.18 10.07 15.23
N GLU A 47 -15.23 11.05 16.13
CA GLU A 47 -14.60 10.96 17.44
C GLU A 47 -14.91 9.57 17.98
N GLY A 48 -13.85 8.87 18.38
CA GLY A 48 -13.76 7.42 18.39
C GLY A 48 -15.08 6.74 18.70
N HIS A 49 -15.54 5.91 17.76
CA HIS A 49 -16.30 4.74 18.15
C HIS A 49 -15.37 3.91 19.03
N GLN A 50 -15.38 4.23 20.32
CA GLN A 50 -15.15 3.30 21.41
C GLN A 50 -15.95 2.06 21.01
N ALA A 51 -15.26 1.09 20.44
CA ALA A 51 -15.80 -0.24 20.29
C ALA A 51 -16.13 -0.68 21.71
N HIS A 52 -17.40 -0.57 22.09
CA HIS A 52 -17.96 -1.21 23.25
C HIS A 52 -17.84 -2.72 23.03
N SER A 53 -16.63 -3.24 23.24
CA SER A 53 -16.42 -4.63 23.57
C SER A 53 -16.76 -4.74 25.04
N ASN A 54 -17.94 -5.29 25.32
CA ASN A 54 -18.29 -5.82 26.62
C ASN A 54 -17.13 -6.68 27.14
N ASN A 55 -16.36 -6.17 28.09
CA ASN A 55 -15.85 -6.91 29.23
C ASN A 55 -15.17 -5.93 30.19
N GLU A 56 -15.38 -6.21 31.47
CA GLU A 56 -14.94 -5.46 32.63
C GLU A 56 -13.42 -5.25 32.64
N ASP A 57 -12.97 -4.17 33.29
CA ASP A 57 -11.56 -3.72 33.44
C ASP A 57 -10.87 -3.06 32.23
N ASN A 58 -11.35 -1.87 31.84
CA ASN A 58 -10.60 -0.97 30.93
C ASN A 58 -10.10 0.27 31.66
N ALA A 59 -9.03 0.13 32.44
CA ALA A 59 -8.08 1.23 32.56
C ALA A 59 -7.49 1.49 31.15
N PRO A 60 -7.26 2.74 30.72
CA PRO A 60 -6.64 3.01 29.42
C PRO A 60 -5.27 2.34 29.42
N THR A 61 -5.17 1.20 28.73
CA THR A 61 -3.91 0.47 28.61
C THR A 61 -2.95 1.41 27.90
N SER A 62 -1.87 1.78 28.58
CA SER A 62 -0.83 2.60 27.98
C SER A 62 -0.34 1.90 26.71
N VAL A 63 -0.07 2.65 25.65
CA VAL A 63 0.44 2.10 24.38
C VAL A 63 1.65 1.17 24.62
N LYS A 64 2.43 1.45 25.68
CA LYS A 64 3.56 0.61 26.12
C LYS A 64 3.13 -0.77 26.61
N ASP A 65 2.03 -0.86 27.35
CA ASP A 65 1.52 -2.13 27.89
C ASP A 65 0.94 -2.99 26.77
N ALA A 66 0.20 -2.37 25.83
CA ALA A 66 -0.31 -3.06 24.64
C ALA A 66 0.83 -3.59 23.74
N LEU A 67 1.89 -2.81 23.53
CA LEU A 67 3.08 -3.24 22.80
C LEU A 67 3.77 -4.42 23.50
N LYS A 68 3.94 -4.33 24.81
CA LYS A 68 4.58 -5.40 25.61
C LYS A 68 3.81 -6.71 25.53
N GLU A 69 2.48 -6.65 25.60
CA GLU A 69 1.61 -7.81 25.45
C GLU A 69 1.72 -8.41 24.03
N ALA A 70 1.70 -7.56 23.00
CA ALA A 70 1.84 -8.00 21.62
C ALA A 70 3.17 -8.72 21.36
N PHE A 71 4.30 -8.20 21.86
CA PHE A 71 5.61 -8.84 21.70
C PHE A 71 5.77 -10.15 22.49
N SER A 72 5.00 -10.33 23.56
CA SER A 72 4.96 -11.57 24.35
C SER A 72 4.23 -12.70 23.61
N HIS A 73 3.28 -12.35 22.73
CA HIS A 73 2.51 -13.32 21.96
C HIS A 73 3.30 -13.89 20.77
N LYS A 74 3.50 -15.21 20.76
CA LYS A 74 4.15 -15.93 19.64
C LYS A 74 3.39 -15.81 18.31
N GLY A 75 2.07 -15.67 18.38
CA GLY A 75 1.21 -15.42 17.22
C GLY A 75 1.52 -14.09 16.52
N TYR A 76 1.82 -13.04 17.28
CA TYR A 76 2.21 -11.73 16.74
C TYR A 76 3.48 -11.83 15.88
N TRP A 77 4.48 -12.56 16.36
CA TRP A 77 5.72 -12.83 15.62
C TRP A 77 5.50 -13.65 14.35
N LEU A 78 4.66 -14.69 14.41
CA LEU A 78 4.34 -15.52 13.24
C LEU A 78 3.65 -14.72 12.14
N ILE A 79 2.69 -13.87 12.50
CA ILE A 79 2.01 -12.98 11.54
C ILE A 79 2.98 -11.92 10.99
N HIS A 80 3.84 -11.34 11.82
CA HIS A 80 4.86 -10.39 11.36
C HIS A 80 5.83 -11.03 10.38
N ALA A 81 6.31 -12.24 10.66
CA ALA A 81 7.17 -12.98 9.75
C ALA A 81 6.45 -13.29 8.43
N GLY A 82 5.19 -13.71 8.49
CA GLY A 82 4.37 -13.95 7.29
C GLY A 82 4.20 -12.69 6.43
N PHE A 83 3.85 -11.55 7.04
CA PHE A 83 3.73 -10.27 6.33
C PHE A 83 5.06 -9.78 5.77
N PHE A 84 6.16 -9.96 6.52
CA PHE A 84 7.50 -9.61 6.06
C PHE A 84 7.90 -10.41 4.81
N VAL A 85 7.74 -11.72 4.85
CA VAL A 85 8.08 -12.60 3.73
C VAL A 85 7.18 -12.31 2.52
N CYS A 86 5.88 -12.12 2.74
CA CYS A 86 4.95 -11.76 1.67
C CYS A 86 5.34 -10.43 1.00
N GLY A 87 5.53 -9.37 1.79
CA GLY A 87 5.92 -8.05 1.29
C GLY A 87 7.28 -8.06 0.59
N PHE A 88 8.25 -8.80 1.13
CA PHE A 88 9.56 -8.97 0.51
C PHE A 88 9.46 -9.56 -0.90
N HIS A 89 8.70 -10.64 -1.08
CA HIS A 89 8.53 -11.27 -2.39
C HIS A 89 7.85 -10.33 -3.40
N VAL A 90 6.79 -9.63 -2.99
CA VAL A 90 6.08 -8.68 -3.88
C VAL A 90 7.01 -7.54 -4.31
N MET A 91 7.75 -6.95 -3.37
CA MET A 91 8.69 -5.87 -3.68
C MET A 91 9.86 -6.35 -4.55
N PHE A 92 10.40 -7.53 -4.26
CA PHE A 92 11.47 -8.14 -5.06
C PHE A 92 11.05 -8.33 -6.52
N ILE A 93 9.84 -8.84 -6.75
CA ILE A 93 9.29 -8.99 -8.11
C ILE A 93 9.14 -7.61 -8.76
N ALA A 94 8.60 -6.61 -8.04
CA ALA A 94 8.44 -5.25 -8.56
C ALA A 94 9.74 -4.57 -8.97
N THR A 95 10.85 -4.80 -8.25
CA THR A 95 12.14 -4.15 -8.55
C THR A 95 12.96 -4.88 -9.61
N HIS A 96 12.91 -6.22 -9.65
CA HIS A 96 13.77 -7.01 -10.54
C HIS A 96 13.10 -7.45 -11.84
N LEU A 97 11.77 -7.58 -11.88
CA LEU A 97 11.08 -8.01 -13.09
C LEU A 97 11.21 -6.99 -14.26
N PRO A 98 11.10 -5.66 -14.06
CA PRO A 98 11.21 -4.71 -15.16
C PRO A 98 12.60 -4.68 -15.82
N SER A 99 13.67 -4.72 -15.03
CA SER A 99 15.04 -4.78 -15.52
C SER A 99 15.33 -6.09 -16.25
N TYR A 100 14.88 -7.22 -15.69
CA TYR A 100 15.00 -8.54 -16.33
C TYR A 100 14.26 -8.62 -17.68
N LEU A 101 13.06 -8.02 -17.79
CA LEU A 101 12.32 -7.96 -19.06
C LEU A 101 12.98 -7.00 -20.06
N GLY A 102 13.55 -5.88 -19.59
CA GLY A 102 14.32 -4.95 -20.40
C GLY A 102 15.55 -5.61 -21.03
N ASP A 103 16.30 -6.40 -20.26
CA ASP A 103 17.47 -7.15 -20.73
C ASP A 103 17.12 -8.22 -21.79
N LYS A 104 15.86 -8.70 -21.79
CA LYS A 104 15.33 -9.66 -22.78
C LYS A 104 14.72 -9.00 -24.02
N GLY A 105 14.74 -7.66 -24.10
CA GLY A 105 14.19 -6.90 -25.23
C GLY A 105 12.65 -6.86 -25.28
N LEU A 106 11.98 -7.16 -24.17
CA LEU A 106 10.52 -7.09 -24.07
C LEU A 106 10.08 -5.67 -23.69
N ALA A 107 8.91 -5.25 -24.17
CA ALA A 107 8.37 -3.92 -23.88
C ALA A 107 8.07 -3.74 -22.39
N ALA A 108 8.38 -2.55 -21.85
CA ALA A 108 8.13 -2.19 -20.44
C ALA A 108 6.66 -2.37 -20.01
N SER A 109 5.72 -2.27 -20.98
CA SER A 109 4.30 -2.53 -20.75
C SER A 109 4.00 -3.95 -20.25
N SER A 110 4.80 -4.95 -20.62
CA SER A 110 4.63 -6.33 -20.15
C SER A 110 4.98 -6.49 -18.67
N ALA A 111 6.01 -5.78 -18.21
CA ALA A 111 6.35 -5.73 -16.78
C ALA A 111 5.28 -4.98 -15.99
N ALA A 112 4.80 -3.84 -16.50
CA ALA A 112 3.73 -3.07 -15.90
C ALA A 112 2.42 -3.88 -15.77
N MET A 113 2.03 -4.62 -16.81
CA MET A 113 0.87 -5.52 -16.78
C MET A 113 1.04 -6.67 -15.78
N ALA A 114 2.23 -7.27 -15.68
CA ALA A 114 2.50 -8.31 -14.69
C ALA A 114 2.34 -7.78 -13.25
N LEU A 115 2.85 -6.58 -12.96
CA LEU A 115 2.68 -5.95 -11.65
C LEU A 115 1.23 -5.54 -11.38
N ALA A 116 0.49 -5.14 -12.41
CA ALA A 116 -0.95 -4.87 -12.31
C ALA A 116 -1.74 -6.15 -11.95
N TYR A 117 -1.40 -7.31 -12.53
CA TYR A 117 -1.99 -8.60 -12.14
C TYR A 117 -1.64 -8.99 -10.71
N VAL A 118 -0.38 -8.81 -10.27
CA VAL A 118 0.01 -9.03 -8.87
C VAL A 118 -0.82 -8.14 -7.94
N GLY A 119 -1.04 -6.87 -8.31
CA GLY A 119 -1.89 -5.94 -7.57
C GLY A 119 -3.36 -6.41 -7.46
N ILE A 120 -3.94 -6.92 -8.55
CA ILE A 120 -5.30 -7.48 -8.58
C ILE A 120 -5.42 -8.72 -7.71
N PHE A 121 -4.49 -9.67 -7.79
CA PHE A 121 -4.58 -10.94 -7.05
C PHE A 121 -4.18 -10.82 -5.58
N ASN A 122 -3.61 -9.67 -5.17
CA ASN A 122 -3.28 -9.36 -3.77
C ASN A 122 -4.47 -8.76 -2.99
N ILE A 123 -5.67 -8.68 -3.60
CA ILE A 123 -6.93 -8.35 -2.90
C ILE A 123 -7.46 -9.55 -2.10
#